data_AF-A0A1M6KBR5-F1
#
_entry.id   AF-A0A1M6KBR5-F1
#
_cell.length_a   1.000
_cell.length_b   1.000
_cell.length_c   1.000
_cell.angle_alpha   90.00
_cell.angle_beta   90.00
_cell.angle_gamma   90.00
#
_symmetry.space_group_name_H-M   'P 1'
#
loop_
_entity.id
_entity.type
_entity.pdbx_description
1 polymer ?
#
loop_
_entity_poly.entity_id
_entity_poly.type
_entity_poly.pdbx_seq_one_letter_code
_entity_poly.pdbx_strand_id
1 'polypeptide(L)'
;MLNASRTRINVDSNGNVSIPNKSANLNIGTGNAEHANYFLSKRGPNAEVVEFDVPKWFDDMLNEYAIPQKGYKSNPLNQGGTAPKIVDPTTPGKSYEIPSPWIQWLEEYATNGRK
;
A
#
# COMPACT_ATOMS: atom_id res chain seq x y z
N MET A 1 -11.88 20.78 10.52
CA MET A 1 -10.51 20.45 10.07
C MET A 1 -10.62 19.83 8.69
N LEU A 2 -9.90 20.35 7.69
CA LEU A 2 -9.78 19.68 6.39
C LEU A 2 -8.96 18.40 6.61
N ASN A 3 -9.58 17.24 6.38
CA ASN A 3 -8.86 15.98 6.33
C ASN A 3 -7.79 16.08 5.23
N ALA A 4 -6.52 15.87 5.57
CA ALA A 4 -5.42 15.83 4.60
C ALA A 4 -5.42 14.55 3.72
N SER A 5 -6.57 13.87 3.63
CA SER A 5 -6.74 12.67 2.82
C SER A 5 -6.73 13.06 1.34
N ARG A 6 -6.05 12.26 0.54
CA ARG A 6 -5.96 12.44 -0.92
C ARG A 6 -6.29 11.12 -1.57
N THR A 7 -7.12 11.12 -2.60
CA THR A 7 -7.33 9.94 -3.43
C THR A 7 -6.01 9.55 -4.07
N ARG A 8 -5.54 8.34 -3.77
CA ARG A 8 -4.28 7.78 -4.29
C ARG A 8 -4.51 6.67 -5.30
N ILE A 9 -5.59 5.92 -5.11
CA ILE A 9 -5.97 4.74 -5.90
C ILE A 9 -7.36 5.01 -6.45
N ASN A 10 -7.54 4.82 -7.75
CA ASN A 10 -8.84 4.85 -8.39
C ASN A 10 -9.18 3.45 -8.89
N VAL A 11 -10.46 3.11 -8.79
CA VAL A 11 -11.03 1.88 -9.33
C VAL A 11 -12.11 2.29 -10.32
N ASP A 12 -12.03 1.80 -11.55
CA ASP A 12 -13.06 2.04 -12.57
C ASP A 12 -14.22 1.04 -12.48
N SER A 13 -15.23 1.20 -13.33
CA SER A 13 -16.41 0.32 -13.34
C SER A 13 -16.12 -1.14 -13.73
N ASN A 14 -14.94 -1.40 -14.31
CA ASN A 14 -14.50 -2.74 -14.70
C ASN A 14 -13.59 -3.38 -13.63
N GLY A 15 -13.35 -2.69 -12.51
CA GLY A 15 -12.44 -3.14 -11.47
C GLY A 15 -10.95 -2.93 -11.78
N ASN A 16 -10.62 -2.11 -12.80
CA ASN A 16 -9.24 -1.77 -13.08
C ASN A 16 -8.73 -0.74 -12.07
N VAL A 17 -7.51 -0.95 -11.59
CA VAL A 17 -6.85 -0.09 -10.62
C VAL A 17 -5.94 0.91 -11.33
N SER A 18 -5.96 2.18 -10.89
CA SER A 18 -4.98 3.18 -11.30
C SER A 18 -4.45 3.99 -10.12
N ILE A 19 -3.15 4.27 -10.13
CA ILE A 19 -2.39 4.97 -9.10
C ILE A 19 -1.59 6.10 -9.79
N PRO A 20 -2.18 7.29 -9.98
CA PRO A 20 -1.58 8.35 -10.80
C PRO A 20 -0.25 8.88 -10.25
N ASN A 21 -0.15 9.03 -8.92
CA ASN A 21 1.05 9.52 -8.27
C ASN A 21 1.94 8.35 -7.81
N LYS A 22 2.95 8.05 -8.62
CA LYS A 22 3.96 7.02 -8.40
C LYS A 22 5.24 7.54 -7.74
N SER A 23 5.42 8.87 -7.64
CA SER A 23 6.63 9.48 -7.05
C SER A 23 6.55 9.60 -5.53
N ALA A 24 5.33 9.64 -4.97
CA ALA A 24 5.11 9.54 -3.53
C ALA A 24 4.90 8.08 -3.12
N ASN A 25 5.46 7.66 -2.00
CA ASN A 25 5.23 6.33 -1.46
C ASN A 25 3.74 6.07 -1.20
N LEU A 26 3.33 4.81 -1.28
CA LEU A 26 1.96 4.34 -1.06
C LEU A 26 1.91 3.40 0.14
N ASN A 27 0.98 3.62 1.06
CA ASN A 27 0.74 2.71 2.17
C ASN A 27 -0.35 1.71 1.79
N ILE A 28 -0.08 0.43 1.98
CA ILE A 28 -1.02 -0.67 1.69
C ILE A 28 -1.01 -1.68 2.84
N GLY A 29 -2.16 -2.31 3.07
CA GLY A 29 -2.29 -3.45 3.98
C GLY A 29 -2.54 -4.73 3.19
N THR A 30 -2.09 -5.88 3.72
CA THR A 30 -2.36 -7.20 3.17
C THR A 30 -2.91 -8.13 4.26
N GLY A 31 -3.64 -9.17 3.85
CA GLY A 31 -4.19 -10.21 4.72
C GLY A 31 -5.64 -9.95 5.15
N ASN A 32 -5.93 -8.85 5.83
CA ASN A 32 -7.29 -8.50 6.25
C ASN A 32 -7.56 -6.99 6.20
N ALA A 33 -8.83 -6.61 6.30
CA ALA A 33 -9.28 -5.21 6.25
C ALA A 33 -9.31 -4.52 7.62
N GLU A 34 -8.91 -5.17 8.73
CA GLU A 34 -9.06 -4.62 10.08
C GLU A 34 -8.30 -3.31 10.26
N HIS A 35 -7.07 -3.24 9.76
CA HIS A 35 -6.25 -2.04 9.84
C HIS A 35 -6.82 -0.88 9.01
N ALA A 36 -7.34 -1.20 7.82
CA ALA A 36 -8.01 -0.23 6.95
C ALA A 36 -9.29 0.31 7.60
N ASN A 37 -10.11 -0.59 8.18
CA ASN A 37 -11.36 -0.24 8.86
C ASN A 37 -11.12 0.61 10.12
N TYR A 38 -10.06 0.32 10.88
CA TYR A 38 -9.65 1.16 12.01
C TYR A 38 -9.38 2.60 11.58
N PHE A 39 -8.63 2.81 10.50
CA PHE A 39 -8.39 4.16 9.99
C PHE A 39 -9.60 4.79 9.33
N LEU A 40 -10.45 4.03 8.64
CA LEU A 40 -11.71 4.50 8.09
C LEU A 40 -12.55 5.18 9.18
N SER A 41 -12.72 4.51 10.33
CA SER A 41 -13.46 5.04 11.48
C SER A 41 -12.92 6.37 12.01
N LYS A 42 -11.63 6.64 11.85
CA LYS A 42 -10.95 7.87 12.31
C LYS A 42 -10.97 9.00 11.29
N ARG A 43 -11.11 8.69 10.00
CA ARG A 43 -11.03 9.66 8.90
C ARG A 43 -12.39 10.24 8.53
N GLY A 44 -13.48 9.58 8.89
CA GLY A 44 -14.84 10.08 8.71
C GLY A 44 -15.46 9.73 7.34
N PRO A 45 -16.62 10.33 7.00
CA PRO A 45 -17.52 9.82 5.95
C PRO A 45 -16.99 9.95 4.51
N ASN A 46 -15.96 10.76 4.29
CA ASN A 46 -15.37 10.99 2.97
C ASN A 46 -14.16 10.09 2.70
N ALA A 47 -13.81 9.21 3.63
CA ALA A 47 -12.78 8.21 3.42
C ALA A 47 -13.40 6.94 2.86
N GLU A 48 -12.65 6.24 2.02
CA GLU A 48 -13.02 4.97 1.41
C GLU A 48 -11.93 3.95 1.67
N VAL A 49 -12.30 2.67 1.72
CA VAL A 49 -11.37 1.55 1.65
C VAL A 49 -11.37 1.09 0.20
N VAL A 50 -10.18 0.92 -0.36
CA VAL A 50 -10.02 0.34 -1.70
C VAL A 50 -9.37 -1.02 -1.53
N GLU A 51 -9.98 -2.05 -2.08
CA GLU A 51 -9.45 -3.41 -2.11
C GLU A 51 -9.20 -3.86 -3.54
N PHE A 52 -8.21 -4.71 -3.73
CA PHE A 52 -7.88 -5.35 -5.01
C PHE A 52 -7.08 -6.62 -4.72
N ASP A 53 -7.08 -7.52 -5.67
CA ASP A 53 -6.34 -8.77 -5.61
C ASP A 53 -5.01 -8.60 -6.35
N VAL A 54 -3.97 -9.27 -5.86
CA VAL A 54 -2.66 -9.35 -6.53
C VAL A 54 -2.25 -10.82 -6.65
N PRO A 55 -1.40 -11.17 -7.64
CA PRO A 55 -0.82 -12.50 -7.71
C PRO A 55 -0.04 -12.84 -6.44
N LYS A 56 -0.11 -14.11 -6.01
CA LYS A 56 0.60 -14.58 -4.82
C LYS A 56 2.11 -14.27 -4.87
N TRP A 57 2.74 -14.39 -6.03
CA TRP A 57 4.16 -14.09 -6.18
C TRP A 57 4.50 -12.63 -5.85
N PHE A 58 3.57 -11.70 -6.08
CA PHE A 58 3.78 -10.29 -5.77
C PHE A 58 3.74 -10.06 -4.26
N ASP A 59 2.79 -10.68 -3.57
CA ASP A 59 2.73 -10.65 -2.10
C ASP A 59 3.96 -11.32 -1.46
N ASP A 60 4.40 -12.47 -1.98
CA ASP A 60 5.60 -13.15 -1.51
C ASP A 60 6.85 -12.28 -1.72
N MET A 61 6.99 -11.65 -2.89
CA MET A 61 8.07 -10.72 -3.20
C MET A 61 8.05 -9.49 -2.28
N LEU A 62 6.88 -8.91 -2.03
CA LEU A 62 6.72 -7.78 -1.11
C LEU A 62 7.17 -8.17 0.31
N ASN A 63 6.79 -9.37 0.77
CA ASN A 63 7.21 -9.92 2.05
C ASN A 63 8.73 -10.13 2.16
N GLU A 64 9.36 -10.64 1.09
CA GLU A 64 10.79 -10.94 1.07
C GLU A 64 11.66 -9.68 1.07
N TYR A 65 11.30 -8.67 0.28
CA TYR A 65 12.12 -7.47 0.10
C TYR A 65 11.78 -6.32 1.07
N ALA A 66 10.66 -6.39 1.78
CA ALA A 66 10.32 -5.37 2.76
C ALA A 66 11.28 -5.37 3.94
N ILE A 67 11.79 -4.18 4.29
CA ILE A 67 12.71 -3.99 5.41
C ILE A 67 12.08 -3.14 6.52
N PRO A 68 12.59 -3.22 7.76
CA PRO A 68 12.10 -2.36 8.84
C PRO A 68 12.23 -0.86 8.50
N GLN A 69 11.21 -0.07 8.86
CA GLN A 69 11.26 1.39 8.75
C GLN A 69 12.41 1.98 9.59
N LYS A 70 12.71 1.40 10.75
CA LYS A 70 13.83 1.80 11.60
C LYS A 70 15.15 1.50 10.87
N GLY A 71 15.96 2.54 10.67
CA GLY A 71 17.25 2.43 9.98
C GLY A 71 17.13 2.30 8.45
N TYR A 72 15.96 2.51 7.86
CA TYR A 72 15.71 2.33 6.42
C TYR A 72 16.75 3.01 5.50
N LYS A 73 17.16 4.24 5.82
CA LYS A 73 18.12 5.01 5.01
C LYS A 73 19.55 4.47 5.04
N SER A 74 19.92 3.76 6.09
CA SER A 74 21.25 3.20 6.30
C SER A 74 21.29 1.68 6.17
N ASN A 75 20.18 1.06 5.79
CA ASN A 75 20.08 -0.39 5.68
C ASN A 75 20.80 -0.85 4.39
N PRO A 76 21.79 -1.77 4.49
CA PRO A 76 22.48 -2.31 3.31
C PRO A 76 21.56 -2.97 2.28
N LEU A 77 20.40 -3.47 2.70
CA LEU A 77 19.39 -4.06 1.81
C LEU A 77 18.62 -3.01 0.98
N ASN A 78 18.84 -1.72 1.22
CA ASN A 78 18.16 -0.62 0.55
C ASN A 78 19.15 0.36 -0.12
N GLN A 79 20.26 -0.15 -0.64
CA GLN A 79 21.24 0.68 -1.37
C GLN A 79 20.64 1.41 -2.57
N GLY A 80 19.62 0.83 -3.21
CA GLY A 80 18.89 1.45 -4.32
C GLY A 80 17.78 2.43 -3.89
N GLY A 81 17.47 2.54 -2.60
CA GLY A 81 16.42 3.43 -2.07
C GLY A 81 14.98 3.00 -2.36
N THR A 82 14.78 1.85 -3.01
CA THR A 82 13.48 1.37 -3.51
C THR A 82 12.91 0.17 -2.73
N ALA A 83 13.52 -0.23 -1.61
CA ALA A 83 12.99 -1.32 -0.81
C ALA A 83 11.62 -0.96 -0.21
N PRO A 84 10.63 -1.87 -0.16
CA PRO A 84 9.44 -1.66 0.64
C PRO A 84 9.78 -1.52 2.13
N LYS A 85 8.92 -0.83 2.86
CA LYS A 85 9.04 -0.73 4.33
C LYS A 85 7.93 -1.52 4.99
N ILE A 86 8.28 -2.25 6.03
CA ILE A 86 7.31 -2.74 7.01
C ILE A 86 6.92 -1.57 7.91
N VAL A 87 5.63 -1.24 7.96
CA VAL A 87 5.06 -0.17 8.80
C VAL A 87 3.97 -0.74 9.70
N ASP A 88 3.63 -0.01 10.76
CA ASP A 88 2.61 -0.40 11.75
C ASP A 88 2.70 -1.86 12.25
N PRO A 89 3.90 -2.39 12.59
CA PRO A 89 4.10 -3.82 12.88
C PRO A 89 3.41 -4.31 14.16
N THR A 90 2.84 -3.40 14.95
CA THR A 90 2.09 -3.70 16.18
C THR A 90 0.58 -3.77 15.96
N THR A 91 0.12 -3.66 14.71
CA THR A 91 -1.30 -3.75 14.33
C THR A 91 -1.59 -5.08 13.64
N PRO A 92 -2.84 -5.59 13.68
CA PRO A 92 -3.21 -6.79 12.93
C PRO A 92 -2.99 -6.63 11.43
N GLY A 93 -2.63 -7.74 10.77
CA GLY A 93 -2.28 -7.76 9.35
C GLY A 93 -0.83 -7.35 9.09
N LYS A 94 -0.47 -7.25 7.80
CA LYS A 94 0.85 -6.73 7.39
C LYS A 94 0.65 -5.42 6.64
N SER A 95 1.34 -4.38 7.09
CA SER A 95 1.27 -3.06 6.46
C SER A 95 2.61 -2.69 5.87
N TYR A 96 2.56 -2.15 4.66
CA TYR A 96 3.73 -1.73 3.90
C TYR A 96 3.64 -0.27 3.49
N GLU A 97 4.79 0.39 3.41
CA GLU A 97 4.96 1.60 2.61
C GLU A 97 5.87 1.27 1.43
N ILE A 98 5.33 1.40 0.22
CA ILE A 98 6.01 1.02 -1.03
C ILE A 98 6.42 2.24 -1.86
N PRO A 99 7.66 2.32 -2.36
CA PRO A 99 8.09 3.34 -3.32
C PRO A 99 7.90 2.85 -4.78
N SER A 100 8.16 3.70 -5.78
CA SER A 100 8.43 3.18 -7.13
C SER A 100 9.70 2.31 -7.13
N PRO A 101 9.78 1.24 -7.94
CA PRO A 101 8.84 0.80 -8.98
C PRO A 101 7.68 -0.08 -8.48
N TRP A 102 7.60 -0.44 -7.19
CA TRP A 102 6.55 -1.30 -6.65
C TRP A 102 5.14 -0.80 -6.92
N ILE A 103 4.94 0.52 -6.92
CA ILE A 103 3.65 1.13 -7.25
C ILE A 103 3.26 0.85 -8.72
N GLN A 104 4.23 0.81 -9.63
CA GLN A 104 3.99 0.51 -11.05
C GLN A 104 3.60 -0.95 -11.22
N TRP A 105 4.34 -1.87 -10.58
CA TRP A 105 4.00 -3.29 -10.59
C TRP A 105 2.66 -3.56 -9.90
N LEU A 106 2.36 -2.86 -8.80
CA LEU A 106 1.06 -2.99 -8.14
C LEU A 106 -0.07 -2.59 -9.09
N GLU A 107 0.05 -1.46 -9.79
CA GLU A 107 -0.94 -1.04 -10.79
C GLU A 107 -1.05 -2.04 -11.96
N GLU A 108 0.06 -2.60 -12.41
CA GLU A 108 0.11 -3.57 -13.50
C GLU A 108 -0.55 -4.91 -13.16
N TYR A 109 -0.37 -5.39 -11.92
CA TYR A 109 -0.82 -6.72 -11.49
C TYR A 109 -2.08 -6.72 -10.63
N ALA A 110 -2.57 -5.55 -10.20
CA ALA A 110 -3.81 -5.46 -9.44
C ALA A 110 -5.01 -5.83 -10.32
N THR A 111 -5.90 -6.66 -9.74
CA THR A 111 -7.13 -7.13 -10.37
C THR A 111 -8.29 -7.03 -9.38
N ASN A 112 -9.54 -7.15 -9.86
CA ASN A 112 -10.73 -7.16 -9.00
C ASN A 112 -10.81 -5.97 -8.02
N GLY A 113 -10.45 -4.78 -8.50
CA GLY A 113 -10.54 -3.55 -7.72
C GLY A 113 -11.99 -3.25 -7.31
N ARG A 114 -12.17 -2.84 -6.05
CA ARG A 114 -13.47 -2.51 -5.46
C ARG A 114 -13.34 -1.49 -4.33
N LYS A 115 -14.46 -0.85 -3.99
CA LYS A 115 -14.60 0.17 -2.95
C LYS A 115 -15.69 -0.22 -1.96
#